data_AF-A0A174QAE7-F1
#
_entry.id   AF-A0A174QAE7-F1
#
_cell.length_a   1.000
_cell.length_b   1.000
_cell.length_c   1.000
_cell.angle_alpha   90.00
_cell.angle_beta   90.00
_cell.angle_gamma   90.00
#
_symmetry.space_group_name_H-M   'P 1'
#
loop_
_entity.id
_entity.type
_entity.pdbx_description
1 polymer ?
#
loop_
_entity_poly.entity_id
_entity_poly.type
_entity_poly.pdbx_seq_one_letter_code
_entity_poly.pdbx_strand_id
1 'polypeptide(L)' 'MMICTGCKLKNKRGDSICEICGALKKVRELEQFQEEWRMRLQAEDGQKTAVRGLV' A
#
# COMPACT_ATOMS: atom_id res chain seq x y z
N MET A 1 -10.61 -27.76 -8.36
CA MET A 1 -9.43 -26.91 -8.63
C MET A 1 -9.93 -25.59 -9.18
N MET A 2 -9.66 -24.46 -8.50
CA MET A 2 -10.12 -23.13 -8.94
C MET A 2 -9.01 -22.38 -9.67
N ILE A 3 -9.37 -21.46 -10.56
CA ILE A 3 -8.44 -20.52 -11.20
C ILE A 3 -8.45 -19.21 -10.41
N CYS A 4 -7.28 -18.71 -10.04
CA CYS A 4 -7.15 -17.41 -9.38
C CYS A 4 -7.67 -16.29 -10.28
N THR A 5 -8.61 -15.48 -9.80
CA THR A 5 -9.17 -14.36 -10.58
C THR A 5 -8.16 -13.24 -10.82
N GLY A 6 -7.15 -13.10 -9.96
CA GLY A 6 -6.08 -12.11 -10.05
C GLY A 6 -5.00 -12.44 -11.10
N CYS A 7 -4.41 -13.64 -11.05
CA CYS A 7 -3.30 -14.02 -11.93
C CYS A 7 -3.62 -15.10 -12.97
N LYS A 8 -4.85 -15.62 -12.98
CA LYS A 8 -5.33 -16.68 -13.90
C LYS A 8 -4.57 -18.02 -13.81
N LEU A 9 -3.78 -18.22 -12.76
CA LEU A 9 -3.11 -19.49 -12.47
C LEU A 9 -3.99 -20.42 -11.62
N LYS A 10 -3.72 -21.73 -11.71
CA LYS A 10 -4.38 -22.76 -10.90
C LYS A 10 -4.09 -22.52 -9.40
N ASN A 11 -5.15 -22.38 -8.62
CA ASN A 11 -5.09 -22.30 -7.17
C ASN A 11 -5.42 -23.68 -6.56
N LYS A 12 -4.56 -24.14 -5.64
CA LYS A 12 -4.73 -25.41 -4.93
C LYS A 12 -5.67 -25.30 -3.72
N ARG A 13 -5.91 -24.10 -3.20
CA ARG A 13 -6.65 -23.88 -1.94
C ARG A 13 -8.16 -23.75 -2.09
N GLY A 14 -8.68 -23.69 -3.31
CA GLY A 14 -10.13 -23.54 -3.54
C GLY A 14 -10.66 -22.11 -3.37
N ASP A 15 -9.82 -21.15 -2.98
CA ASP A 15 -10.18 -19.73 -2.97
C ASP A 15 -10.17 -19.12 -4.38
N SER A 16 -10.97 -18.07 -4.58
CA SER A 16 -11.01 -17.31 -5.83
C SER A 16 -9.74 -16.49 -6.09
N ILE A 17 -8.97 -16.16 -5.05
CA ILE A 17 -7.68 -15.47 -5.11
C ILE A 17 -6.61 -16.38 -4.51
N CYS A 18 -5.46 -16.53 -5.20
CA CYS A 18 -4.34 -17.30 -4.66
C CYS A 18 -3.57 -16.49 -3.60
N GLU A 19 -2.83 -17.19 -2.74
CA GLU A 19 -2.08 -16.59 -1.64
C GLU A 19 -1.11 -15.50 -2.11
N ILE A 20 -0.45 -15.70 -3.25
CA ILE A 20 0.49 -14.74 -3.83
C ILE A 20 -0.23 -13.44 -4.19
N CYS A 21 -1.37 -13.54 -4.89
CA CYS A 21 -2.17 -12.36 -5.24
C CYS A 21 -2.71 -11.66 -3.98
N GLY A 22 -3.12 -12.41 -2.96
CA GLY A 22 -3.54 -11.85 -1.69
C GLY A 22 -2.41 -11.11 -0.96
N ALA A 23 -1.21 -11.67 -0.94
CA ALA A 23 -0.03 -11.05 -0.34
C ALA A 23 0.37 -9.77 -1.08
N LEU A 24 0.41 -9.80 -2.42
CA LEU A 24 0.73 -8.62 -3.24
C LEU A 24 -0.28 -7.48 -3.02
N LYS A 25 -1.57 -7.79 -2.83
CA LYS A 25 -2.57 -6.78 -2.48
C LYS A 25 -2.23 -6.08 -1.17
N LYS A 26 -1.90 -6.84 -0.11
CA LYS A 26 -1.52 -6.28 1.19
C LYS A 26 -0.25 -5.42 1.12
N VAL A 27 0.74 -5.83 0.31
CA VAL A 27 1.95 -5.03 0.09
C VAL A 27 1.61 -3.68 -0.53
N ARG A 28 0.74 -3.65 -1.56
CA ARG A 28 0.30 -2.39 -2.18
C ARG A 28 -0.46 -1.48 -1.21
N GLU A 29 -1.33 -2.06 -0.37
CA GLU A 29 -2.04 -1.30 0.67
C GLU A 29 -1.06 -0.69 1.68
N LEU A 30 0.00 -1.43 2.06
CA LEU A 30 1.08 -0.93 2.91
C LEU A 30 1.89 0.19 2.24
N GLU A 31 2.25 0.05 0.96
CA GLU A 31 2.97 1.08 0.21
C GLU A 31 2.16 2.38 0.10
N GLN A 32 0.86 2.27 -0.17
CA GLN A 32 -0.05 3.43 -0.20
C GLN A 32 -0.11 4.12 1.16
N PHE A 33 -0.29 3.35 2.23
CA PHE A 33 -0.28 3.89 3.59
C PHE A 33 1.04 4.60 3.91
N GLN A 34 2.19 4.01 3.55
CA GLN A 34 3.50 4.63 3.77
C GLN A 34 3.66 5.95 3.01
N GLU A 35 3.16 6.03 1.77
CA GLU A 35 3.21 7.26 0.98
C GLU A 35 2.32 8.36 1.58
N GLU A 36 1.09 8.03 1.99
CA GLU A 36 0.19 8.96 2.68
C GLU A 36 0.84 9.50 3.97
N TRP A 37 1.47 8.63 4.76
CA TRP A 37 2.19 9.04 5.96
C TRP A 37 3.37 9.95 5.66
N ARG A 38 4.15 9.63 4.62
CA ARG A 38 5.28 10.47 4.19
C ARG A 38 4.82 11.87 3.78
N MET A 39 3.74 11.96 3.02
CA MET A 39 3.15 13.25 2.61
C MET A 39 2.71 14.08 3.82
N ARG A 40 2.09 13.45 4.82
CA ARG A 40 1.70 14.12 6.07
C ARG A 40 2.90 14.65 6.85
N LEU A 41 3.95 13.84 7.00
CA LEU A 41 5.18 14.26 7.67
C LEU A 41 5.87 15.43 6.95
N GLN A 42 5.92 15.41 5.61
CA GLN A 42 6.46 16.53 4.82
C GLN A 42 5.62 17.81 4.96
N ALA A 43 4.29 17.68 4.99
CA ALA A 43 3.42 18.83 5.21
C ALA A 43 3.63 19.46 6.60
N GLU A 44 3.78 18.64 7.64
CA GLU A 44 4.10 19.12 9.00
C GLU A 44 5.48 19.79 9.09
N ASP A 45 6.48 19.24 8.40
CA ASP A 45 7.84 19.81 8.39
C ASP A 45 7.91 21.13 7.61
N GLY A 46 7.23 21.22 6.47
CA GLY A 46 7.07 22.45 5.70
C GLY A 46 6.38 23.56 6.50
N GLN A 47 5.41 23.21 7.34
CA GLN A 47 4.73 24.15 8.22
C GLN A 47 5.65 24.66 9.35
N LYS A 48 6.48 23.77 9.93
CA LYS A 48 7.45 24.12 10.98
C LYS A 48 8.58 25.01 10.45
N THR A 49 9.04 24.78 9.22
CA THR A 49 10.06 25.61 8.56
C THR A 49 9.51 26.97 8.13
N ALA A 50 8.27 27.04 7.64
CA ALA A 50 7.61 28.32 7.32
C ALA A 50 7.44 29.23 8.54
N VAL A 51 7.12 28.67 9.71
CA VAL A 51 6.99 29.43 10.96
C VAL A 51 8.34 29.91 11.51
N ARG A 52 9.43 29.17 11.27
CA ARG A 52 10.80 29.57 11.66
C ARG A 52 11.43 30.64 10.76
N GLY A 53 10.96 30.79 9.52
CA GLY A 53 11.43 31.84 8.59
C GLY A 53 10.77 33.21 8.77
N LEU A 54 9.83 33.34 9.73
CA LEU A 54 9.13 34.58 10.07
C LEU A 54 9.68 35.28 11.33
N VAL A 55 10.88 34.89 11.80
CA VAL A 55 11.62 35.54 12.88
C VAL A 55 12.91 36.13 12.34
#